data_AF-A0A6L5F1T9-F1
#
_entry.id   AF-A0A6L5F1T9-F1
#
_cell.length_a   1.000
_cell.length_b   1.000
_cell.length_c   1.000
_cell.angle_alpha   90.00
_cell.angle_beta   90.00
_cell.angle_gamma   90.00
#
_symmetry.space_group_name_H-M   'P 1'
#
loop_
_entity.id
_entity.type
_entity.pdbx_description
1 polymer ?
#
loop_
_entity_poly.entity_id
_entity_poly.type
_entity_poly.pdbx_seq_one_letter_code
_entity_poly.pdbx_strand_id
1 'polypeptide(L)'
;MAGRPKLNRTAIEETVRHLRAENRLTPADEALVTLARRLAAACDDDSGNASLWREYRASVATLSEVGRDDGDVDEAAEFAAAVSTPVGNSSHPG
;
A
#
# COMPACT_ATOMS: atom_id res chain seq x y z
N MET A 1 18.57 11.52 -11.55
CA MET A 1 18.71 11.00 -10.18
C MET A 1 17.90 9.73 -10.09
N ALA A 2 18.53 8.58 -9.82
CA ALA A 2 17.80 7.36 -9.54
C ALA A 2 17.12 7.52 -8.17
N GLY A 3 15.80 7.65 -8.16
CA GLY A 3 15.03 7.75 -6.92
C GLY A 3 15.28 6.50 -6.08
N ARG A 4 15.60 6.67 -4.79
CA ARG A 4 15.63 5.53 -3.87
C ARG A 4 14.30 4.77 -3.99
N PRO A 5 14.31 3.43 -4.04
CA PRO A 5 13.08 2.67 -4.02
C PRO A 5 12.24 3.14 -2.82
N LYS A 6 11.03 3.67 -3.06
CA LYS A 6 10.13 4.04 -1.97
C LYS A 6 9.81 2.74 -1.23
N LEU A 7 10.21 2.67 0.04
CA LEU A 7 9.89 1.55 0.92
C LEU A 7 8.37 1.37 0.99
N ASN A 8 7.90 0.12 1.04
CA ASN A 8 6.47 -0.19 1.15
C ASN A 8 5.88 0.51 2.37
N ARG A 9 6.65 0.58 3.46
CA ARG A 9 6.27 1.33 4.67
C ARG A 9 6.06 2.82 4.41
N THR A 10 6.88 3.46 3.59
CA THR A 10 6.69 4.88 3.27
C THR A 10 5.42 5.09 2.44
N ALA A 11 5.19 4.21 1.48
CA ALA A 11 4.02 4.30 0.61
C ALA A 11 2.71 4.09 1.38
N ILE A 12 2.64 3.10 2.28
CA ILE A 12 1.42 2.87 3.08
C ILE A 12 1.15 4.03 4.06
N GLU A 13 2.19 4.68 4.61
CA GLU A 13 2.02 5.87 5.45
C GLU A 13 1.48 7.07 4.66
N GLU A 14 1.94 7.26 3.43
CA GLU A 14 1.40 8.29 2.52
C GLU A 14 -0.08 8.04 2.23
N THR A 15 -0.46 6.80 1.91
CA THR A 15 -1.88 6.40 1.68
C THR A 15 -2.73 6.64 2.92
N VAL A 16 -2.31 6.16 4.09
CA VAL A 16 -3.06 6.32 5.34
C VAL A 16 -3.21 7.80 5.68
N ARG A 17 -2.16 8.61 5.48
CA ARG A 17 -2.23 10.06 5.73
C ARG A 17 -3.28 10.72 4.83
N HIS A 18 -3.33 10.35 3.55
CA HIS A 18 -4.30 10.88 2.61
C HIS A 18 -5.73 10.48 2.98
N LEU A 19 -5.98 9.19 3.23
CA LEU A 19 -7.30 8.70 3.66
C LEU A 19 -7.78 9.33 4.98
N ARG A 20 -6.87 9.58 5.93
CA ARG A 20 -7.21 10.32 7.16
C ARG A 20 -7.54 11.78 6.89
N ALA A 21 -6.79 12.46 6.02
CA ALA A 21 -7.04 13.86 5.69
C ALA A 21 -8.42 14.05 5.03
N GLU A 22 -8.90 13.04 4.32
CA GLU A 22 -10.21 13.00 3.69
C GLU A 22 -11.33 12.46 4.60
N ASN A 23 -11.04 12.15 5.88
CA ASN A 23 -11.97 11.52 6.81
C ASN A 23 -12.58 10.19 6.30
N ARG A 24 -11.87 9.48 5.41
CA ARG A 24 -12.30 8.20 4.83
C ARG A 24 -11.98 7.00 5.72
N LEU A 25 -11.22 7.20 6.80
CA LEU A 25 -10.95 6.15 7.79
C LEU A 25 -11.81 6.34 9.02
N THR A 26 -12.54 5.28 9.38
CA THR A 26 -13.28 5.20 10.63
C THR A 26 -12.40 4.61 11.74
N PRO A 27 -12.79 4.75 13.02
CA PRO A 27 -12.10 4.07 14.12
C PRO A 27 -12.05 2.54 13.97
N ALA A 28 -12.98 1.93 13.21
CA ALA A 28 -12.97 0.49 12.95
C ALA A 28 -11.82 0.09 12.01
N ASP A 29 -11.36 1.01 11.16
CA ASP A 29 -10.31 0.75 10.15
C ASP A 29 -8.89 0.85 10.72
N GLU A 30 -8.71 1.36 11.94
CA GLU A 30 -7.40 1.48 12.61
C GLU A 30 -6.70 0.13 12.79
N ALA A 31 -7.46 -0.95 12.99
CA ALA A 31 -6.94 -2.31 13.05
C ALA A 31 -6.32 -2.73 11.70
N LEU A 32 -7.01 -2.40 10.60
CA LEU A 32 -6.56 -2.69 9.24
C LEU A 32 -5.33 -1.84 8.86
N VAL A 33 -5.33 -0.56 9.21
CA VAL A 33 -4.17 0.33 9.06
C VAL A 33 -2.94 -0.24 9.77
N THR A 34 -3.12 -0.70 11.01
CA THR A 34 -2.05 -1.30 11.80
C THR A 34 -1.51 -2.58 11.15
N LEU A 35 -2.40 -3.43 10.62
CA LEU A 35 -2.02 -4.64 9.90
C LEU A 35 -1.23 -4.31 8.63
N ALA A 36 -1.73 -3.39 7.81
CA ALA A 36 -1.09 -2.98 6.56
C ALA A 36 0.32 -2.40 6.80
N ARG A 37 0.50 -1.58 7.85
CA ARG A 37 1.82 -1.06 8.26
C ARG A 37 2.81 -2.15 8.63
N ARG A 38 2.35 -3.16 9.39
CA ARG A 38 3.21 -4.28 9.80
C ARG A 38 3.62 -5.14 8.61
N LEU A 39 2.69 -5.40 7.70
CA LEU A 39 2.96 -6.15 6.47
C LEU A 39 3.90 -5.39 5.54
N ALA A 40 3.73 -4.07 5.40
CA ALA A 40 4.62 -3.23 4.62
C ALA A 40 6.06 -3.28 5.16
N ALA A 41 6.23 -3.15 6.49
CA ALA A 41 7.54 -3.29 7.13
C ALA A 41 8.13 -4.68 6.94
N ALA A 42 7.31 -5.73 7.06
CA ALA A 42 7.76 -7.11 6.85
C ALA A 42 8.16 -7.39 5.40
N CYS A 43 7.48 -6.80 4.42
CA CYS A 43 7.87 -6.86 3.00
C CYS A 43 9.15 -6.08 2.70
N ASP A 44 9.41 -4.98 3.43
CA ASP A 44 10.66 -4.23 3.34
C ASP A 44 11.84 -5.03 3.93
N ASP A 45 11.60 -5.77 5.03
CA ASP A 45 12.62 -6.59 5.71
C ASP A 45 12.90 -7.93 4.98
N ASP A 46 11.87 -8.56 4.40
CA ASP A 46 11.97 -9.82 3.65
C ASP A 46 11.25 -9.72 2.30
N SER A 47 11.91 -9.07 1.34
CA SER A 47 11.38 -8.82 0.01
C SER A 47 11.18 -10.08 -0.84
N GLY A 48 11.78 -11.23 -0.44
CA GLY A 48 11.69 -12.51 -1.15
C GLY A 48 10.44 -13.32 -0.79
N ASN A 49 9.70 -12.92 0.24
CA ASN A 49 8.60 -13.70 0.77
C ASN A 49 7.28 -13.44 0.05
N ALA A 50 6.96 -14.29 -0.93
CA ALA A 50 5.76 -14.19 -1.74
C ALA A 50 4.44 -14.21 -0.92
N SER A 51 4.43 -14.88 0.23
CA SER A 51 3.26 -14.92 1.12
C SER A 51 3.03 -13.57 1.80
N LEU A 52 4.08 -12.93 2.32
CA LEU A 52 3.99 -11.58 2.89
C LEU A 52 3.47 -10.57 1.85
N TRP A 53 3.96 -10.66 0.60
CA TRP A 53 3.47 -9.82 -0.49
C TRP A 53 1.99 -10.04 -0.82
N ARG A 54 1.48 -11.27 -0.71
CA ARG A 54 0.04 -11.55 -0.92
C ARG A 54 -0.82 -10.91 0.17
N GLU A 55 -0.45 -11.11 1.43
CA GLU A 55 -1.17 -10.54 2.57
C GLU A 55 -1.09 -9.00 2.57
N TYR A 56 0.07 -8.45 2.23
CA TYR A 56 0.25 -7.00 2.08
C TYR A 56 -0.69 -6.44 1.01
N ARG A 57 -0.70 -7.04 -0.19
CA ARG A 57 -1.59 -6.61 -1.28
C ARG A 57 -3.07 -6.75 -0.94
N ALA A 58 -3.47 -7.82 -0.23
CA ALA A 58 -4.84 -7.99 0.24
C ALA A 58 -5.24 -6.87 1.21
N SER A 59 -4.36 -6.53 2.15
CA SER A 59 -4.60 -5.44 3.11
C SER A 59 -4.71 -4.07 2.43
N VAL A 60 -3.88 -3.81 1.41
CA VAL A 60 -3.95 -2.58 0.59
C VAL A 60 -5.25 -2.53 -0.19
N ALA A 61 -5.70 -3.64 -0.78
CA ALA A 61 -6.97 -3.71 -1.49
C ALA A 61 -8.15 -3.38 -0.58
N THR A 62 -8.19 -3.96 0.63
CA THR A 62 -9.23 -3.66 1.62
C THR A 62 -9.21 -2.20 2.06
N LEU A 63 -8.03 -1.60 2.28
CA LEU A 63 -7.92 -0.17 2.59
C LEU A 63 -8.44 0.73 1.45
N SER A 64 -8.23 0.30 0.21
CA SER A 64 -8.69 1.04 -0.97
C SER A 64 -10.21 0.95 -1.11
N GLU A 65 -10.82 -0.17 -0.73
CA GLU A 65 -12.27 -0.35 -0.69
C GLU A 65 -12.93 0.46 0.43
N VAL A 66 -12.32 0.51 1.62
CA VAL A 66 -12.77 1.39 2.72
C VAL A 66 -12.76 2.85 2.29
N GLY A 67 -11.78 3.24 1.47
CA GLY A 67 -11.76 4.57 0.88
C GLY A 67 -12.92 4.83 -0.09
N ARG A 68 -13.46 3.84 -0.81
CA ARG A 68 -14.44 4.10 -1.87
C ARG A 68 -15.77 4.65 -1.33
N ASP A 69 -15.99 5.95 -1.53
CA ASP A 69 -17.34 6.50 -1.73
C ASP A 69 -17.66 6.32 -3.22
N ASP A 70 -18.93 6.08 -3.58
CA ASP A 70 -19.39 5.58 -4.90
C ASP A 70 -18.97 6.43 -6.14
N GLY A 71 -18.22 7.52 -5.99
CA GLY A 71 -17.79 8.44 -7.05
C GLY A 71 -16.29 8.49 -7.40
N ASP A 72 -15.36 8.05 -6.53
CA ASP A 72 -13.90 8.28 -6.70
C ASP A 72 -13.10 6.97 -6.88
N VAL A 73 -13.39 6.27 -7.97
CA VAL A 73 -12.90 4.91 -8.24
C VAL A 73 -11.44 4.86 -8.72
N ASP A 74 -10.93 5.95 -9.31
CA ASP A 74 -9.68 5.94 -10.06
C ASP A 74 -8.45 6.30 -9.21
N GLU A 75 -8.52 7.34 -8.37
CA GLU A 75 -7.33 7.85 -7.66
C GLU A 75 -6.81 6.89 -6.57
N ALA A 76 -7.71 6.27 -5.80
CA ALA A 76 -7.33 5.29 -4.77
C ALA A 76 -6.82 3.97 -5.39
N ALA A 77 -7.40 3.55 -6.51
CA ALA A 77 -6.98 2.34 -7.23
C ALA A 77 -5.62 2.53 -7.91
N GLU A 78 -5.37 3.72 -8.47
CA GLU A 78 -4.08 4.08 -9.08
C GLU A 78 -2.98 4.16 -8.02
N PHE A 79 -3.28 4.72 -6.84
CA PHE A 79 -2.33 4.74 -5.72
C PHE A 79 -2.03 3.32 -5.22
N ALA A 80 -3.07 2.50 -5.02
CA ALA A 80 -2.90 1.09 -4.63
C ALA A 80 -2.06 0.30 -5.64
N ALA A 81 -2.28 0.52 -6.94
CA ALA A 81 -1.46 -0.08 -8.01
C ALA A 81 0.00 0.39 -7.94
N ALA A 82 0.23 1.68 -7.70
CA ALA A 82 1.57 2.24 -7.54
C ALA A 82 2.32 1.64 -6.33
N VAL A 83 1.62 1.35 -5.23
CA VAL A 83 2.21 0.71 -4.04
C VAL A 83 2.35 -0.82 -4.18
N SER A 84 1.54 -1.44 -5.03
CA SER A 84 1.50 -2.91 -5.25
C SER A 84 2.55 -3.40 -6.27
N THR A 85 3.23 -2.48 -6.95
CA THR A 85 4.31 -2.83 -7.88
C THR A 85 5.55 -3.24 -7.09
N PRO A 86 6.13 -4.44 -7.29
CA PRO A 86 7.32 -4.85 -6.57
C PRO A 86 8.44 -3.83 -6.82
N VAL A 87 8.89 -3.13 -5.78
CA VAL A 87 10.01 -2.17 -5.88
C VAL A 87 11.37 -2.90 -5.93
N GLY A 88 11.43 -3.96 -6.74
CA GLY A 88 12.56 -4.88 -6.87
C GLY A 88 12.65 -5.59 -8.21
N ASN A 89 11.91 -5.19 -9.25
CA ASN A 89 12.16 -5.65 -10.61
C ASN A 89 12.65 -4.49 -11.48
N SER A 90 13.92 -4.14 -11.33
CA SER A 90 14.66 -3.57 -12.46
C SER A 90 14.73 -4.64 -13.54
N SER A 91 13.78 -4.59 -14.49
CA SER A 91 13.89 -5.29 -15.75
C SER A 91 15.27 -5.02 -16.33
N HIS A 92 16.09 -6.05 -16.45
CA HIS A 92 17.27 -6.04 -17.29
C HIS A 92 16.79 -6.39 -18.71
N PRO A 93 16.73 -5.43 -19.65
CA PRO A 93 16.57 -5.79 -21.05
C PRO A 93 17.91 -6.34 -21.54
N GLY A 94 17.96 -7.65 -21.75
CA GLY A 94 18.90 -8.27 -22.67
C GLY A 94 18.37 -8.21 -24.09
#